data_AF-A0A918WZE6-F1
#
_entry.id   AF-A0A918WZE6-F1
#
_cell.length_a   1.000
_cell.length_b   1.000
_cell.length_c   1.000
_cell.angle_alpha   90.00
_cell.angle_beta   90.00
_cell.angle_gamma   90.00
#
_symmetry.space_group_name_H-M   'P 1'
#
loop_
_entity.id
_entity.type
_entity.pdbx_description
1 polymer ?
#
loop_
_entity_poly.entity_id
_entity_poly.type
_entity_poly.pdbx_seq_one_letter_code
_entity_poly.pdbx_strand_id
1 'polypeptide(L)'
;MTDATPDPPTPEPHTQPPAQTRTENGTVPGDHPALRFRGAVSVQRGPGGAWFSPWRVPHEEARLYLPEGGIGRAAMPAGVRLTFRTDSGSLVCRYQADPAPRLTGVQEQPRLDVVCDGRPVETVELTAHGGDAQFRTVRLPGRMVTVELWLPTYSQFRLRSLVLDAGAALAPDTAVLPRWVHYGSSISQGRGAPSPVRAWPALVARSAGLDLTSLAMGAACCLQPMTARLMRDLPAELLTACVGINVQSLGSHSPGAFDAALIGFVRTVRERHPDTPFVLMSTIVAPDRETLRGPTGMTVEEIRARTRDVVHLLRAHGDVELRHINGLDVFGPREVPLMLEPPGLDRLHPGPTGHPVFAQRFLGALRRVLGDGLPGASLLNAPFTSGSCAAPPIRQLS
;
A
#
# COMPACT_ATOMS: atom_id res chain seq x y z
N MET A 1 -22.36 -8.53 -62.99
CA MET A 1 -22.09 -8.14 -61.60
C MET A 1 -21.45 -9.35 -60.94
N THR A 2 -20.13 -9.32 -60.81
CA THR A 2 -19.31 -10.42 -60.29
C THR A 2 -19.25 -10.32 -58.78
N ASP A 3 -19.68 -11.39 -58.12
CA ASP A 3 -19.70 -11.59 -56.68
C ASP A 3 -18.27 -11.87 -56.19
N ALA A 4 -17.76 -11.05 -55.27
CA ALA A 4 -16.41 -11.16 -54.72
C ALA A 4 -16.51 -11.48 -53.23
N THR A 5 -16.21 -12.73 -52.88
CA THR A 5 -15.97 -13.19 -51.52
C THR A 5 -14.76 -12.47 -50.89
N PRO A 6 -14.85 -11.99 -49.64
CA PRO A 6 -13.71 -11.37 -48.97
C PRO A 6 -12.72 -12.43 -48.46
N ASP A 7 -11.43 -12.12 -48.55
CA ASP A 7 -10.32 -12.95 -48.05
C ASP A 7 -10.37 -13.14 -46.53
N PRO A 8 -9.89 -14.29 -46.01
CA PRO A 8 -9.80 -14.53 -44.58
C PRO A 8 -8.78 -13.59 -43.90
N PRO A 9 -9.00 -13.21 -42.63
CA PRO A 9 -8.09 -12.31 -41.92
C PRO A 9 -6.72 -12.96 -41.69
N THR A 10 -5.68 -12.17 -41.93
CA THR A 10 -4.28 -12.50 -41.65
C THR A 10 -4.10 -12.79 -40.14
N PRO A 11 -3.36 -13.84 -39.74
CA PRO A 11 -3.11 -14.10 -38.32
C PRO A 11 -2.32 -12.94 -37.71
N GLU A 12 -2.79 -12.42 -36.58
CA GLU A 12 -2.03 -11.46 -35.79
C GLU A 12 -0.67 -12.06 -35.38
N PRO A 13 0.41 -11.26 -35.37
CA PRO A 13 1.72 -11.75 -34.99
C PRO A 13 1.70 -12.20 -33.53
N HIS A 14 1.97 -13.49 -33.32
CA HIS A 14 2.22 -14.05 -32.00
C HIS A 14 3.28 -13.22 -31.26
N THR A 15 2.86 -12.43 -30.27
CA THR A 15 3.77 -11.78 -29.32
C THR A 15 4.64 -12.86 -28.68
N GLN A 16 5.93 -12.85 -29.00
CA GLN A 16 6.90 -13.69 -28.31
C GLN A 16 6.78 -13.45 -26.80
N PRO A 17 6.77 -14.50 -25.96
CA PRO A 17 6.82 -14.32 -24.52
C PRO A 17 8.08 -13.52 -24.16
N PRO A 18 8.02 -12.66 -23.11
CA PRO A 18 9.14 -11.80 -22.75
C PRO A 18 10.41 -12.61 -22.56
N ALA A 19 11.53 -12.05 -23.02
CA ALA A 19 12.83 -12.69 -22.99
C ALA A 19 13.14 -13.24 -21.59
N GLN A 20 13.27 -14.56 -21.49
CA GLN A 20 13.72 -15.24 -20.29
C GLN A 20 15.25 -15.22 -20.29
N THR A 21 15.85 -14.71 -19.23
CA THR A 21 17.30 -14.78 -19.05
C THR A 21 17.63 -15.89 -18.06
N ARG A 22 18.75 -16.59 -18.30
CA ARG A 22 19.32 -17.52 -17.30
C ARG A 22 20.32 -16.74 -16.47
N THR A 23 20.29 -16.91 -15.15
CA THR A 23 21.27 -16.28 -14.28
C THR A 23 22.62 -17.00 -14.41
N GLU A 24 23.65 -16.34 -14.98
CA GLU A 24 24.98 -16.94 -15.16
C GLU A 24 25.62 -17.36 -13.83
N ASN A 25 25.69 -16.42 -12.87
CA ASN A 25 26.27 -16.64 -11.53
C ASN A 25 25.24 -16.55 -10.39
N GLY A 26 23.95 -16.66 -10.72
CA GLY A 26 22.84 -16.52 -9.76
C GLY A 26 22.57 -15.11 -9.23
N THR A 27 23.55 -14.19 -9.30
CA THR A 27 23.41 -12.82 -8.78
C THR A 27 22.62 -11.94 -9.76
N VAL A 28 21.59 -11.28 -9.25
CA VAL A 28 20.69 -10.39 -9.99
C VAL A 28 20.76 -8.99 -9.38
N PRO A 29 21.26 -7.97 -10.13
CA PRO A 29 21.30 -6.60 -9.64
C PRO A 29 19.90 -5.99 -9.58
N GLY A 30 19.72 -4.96 -8.76
CA GLY A 30 18.40 -4.34 -8.54
C GLY A 30 17.83 -3.57 -9.74
N ASP A 31 18.65 -3.23 -10.75
CA ASP A 31 18.24 -2.65 -12.04
C ASP A 31 18.04 -3.69 -13.14
N HIS A 32 18.11 -4.99 -12.82
CA HIS A 32 17.85 -6.03 -13.81
C HIS A 32 16.42 -5.88 -14.39
N PRO A 33 16.23 -5.92 -15.72
CA PRO A 33 14.94 -5.58 -16.37
C PRO A 33 13.77 -6.52 -16.02
N ALA A 34 14.07 -7.71 -15.48
CA ALA A 34 13.05 -8.63 -14.96
C ALA A 34 12.50 -8.22 -13.58
N LEU A 35 13.20 -7.37 -12.84
CA LEU A 35 12.75 -6.92 -11.52
C LEU A 35 11.86 -5.69 -11.65
N ARG A 36 10.73 -5.68 -10.93
CA ARG A 36 9.82 -4.54 -10.89
C ARG A 36 9.43 -4.19 -9.46
N PHE A 37 9.64 -2.93 -9.06
CA PHE A 37 9.13 -2.38 -7.80
C PHE A 37 7.69 -1.88 -7.99
N ARG A 38 6.71 -2.77 -7.85
CA ARG A 38 5.29 -2.37 -7.93
C ARG A 38 4.90 -1.56 -6.69
N GLY A 39 4.10 -0.52 -6.88
CA GLY A 39 3.67 0.41 -5.84
C GLY A 39 4.69 1.49 -5.47
N ALA A 40 5.91 1.46 -6.05
CA ALA A 40 6.86 2.56 -5.94
C ALA A 40 6.53 3.66 -6.96
N VAL A 41 6.66 4.92 -6.55
CA VAL A 41 6.52 6.09 -7.43
C VAL A 41 7.84 6.38 -8.13
N SER A 42 8.96 6.21 -7.44
CA SER A 42 10.29 6.30 -8.03
C SER A 42 11.25 5.33 -7.33
N VAL A 43 12.36 5.03 -7.98
CA VAL A 43 13.44 4.21 -7.40
C VAL A 43 14.72 5.03 -7.43
N GLN A 44 15.27 5.29 -6.25
CA GLN A 44 16.56 5.97 -6.11
C GLN A 44 17.68 4.95 -6.31
N ARG A 45 18.63 5.28 -7.19
CA ARG A 45 19.84 4.49 -7.42
C ARG A 45 20.98 5.05 -6.57
N GLY A 46 21.61 4.18 -5.79
CA GLY A 46 22.81 4.52 -5.02
C GLY A 46 24.03 4.77 -5.91
N PRO A 47 25.09 5.41 -5.37
CA PRO A 47 26.34 5.62 -6.10
C PRO A 47 26.86 4.33 -6.75
N GLY A 48 27.24 4.40 -8.03
CA GLY A 48 27.73 3.25 -8.79
C GLY A 48 26.72 2.11 -8.98
N GLY A 49 25.42 2.33 -8.74
CA GLY A 49 24.41 1.26 -8.80
C GLY A 49 24.49 0.29 -7.61
N ALA A 50 25.15 0.67 -6.52
CA ALA A 50 25.40 -0.22 -5.39
C ALA A 50 24.14 -0.61 -4.60
N TRP A 51 23.05 0.14 -4.73
CA TRP A 51 21.76 -0.17 -4.12
C TRP A 51 20.59 0.51 -4.83
N PHE A 52 19.38 0.00 -4.61
CA PHE A 52 18.13 0.53 -5.16
C PHE A 52 17.09 0.69 -4.04
N SER A 53 16.62 1.93 -3.84
CA SER A 53 15.64 2.25 -2.79
C SER A 53 14.33 2.68 -3.43
N PRO A 54 13.22 1.97 -3.24
CA PRO A 54 11.91 2.44 -3.69
C PRO A 54 11.40 3.57 -2.81
N TRP A 55 10.75 4.55 -3.45
CA TRP A 55 10.13 5.70 -2.81
C TRP A 55 8.66 5.80 -3.20
N ARG A 56 7.83 6.32 -2.29
CA ARG A 56 6.39 6.54 -2.51
C ARG A 56 6.08 7.97 -2.98
N VAL A 57 7.13 8.72 -3.32
CA VAL A 57 7.12 10.03 -3.99
C VAL A 57 8.26 10.09 -5.01
N PRO A 58 8.33 11.08 -5.91
CA PRO A 58 9.54 11.35 -6.69
C PRO A 58 10.68 11.73 -5.73
N HIS A 59 11.70 10.87 -5.62
CA HIS A 59 12.72 10.98 -4.58
C HIS A 59 13.56 12.26 -4.69
N GLU A 60 13.81 12.74 -5.91
CA GLU A 60 14.52 14.01 -6.18
C GLU A 60 13.75 15.23 -5.66
N GLU A 61 12.42 15.13 -5.59
CA GLU A 61 11.53 16.19 -5.13
C GLU A 61 10.98 15.92 -3.72
N ALA A 62 11.47 14.91 -2.99
CA ALA A 62 10.86 14.46 -1.74
C ALA A 62 10.66 15.58 -0.70
N ARG A 63 11.53 16.60 -0.71
CA ARG A 63 11.42 17.77 0.17
C ARG A 63 10.24 18.68 -0.15
N LEU A 64 9.73 18.69 -1.39
CA LEU A 64 8.51 19.41 -1.75
C LEU A 64 7.25 18.79 -1.13
N TYR A 65 7.28 17.48 -0.88
CA TYR A 65 6.17 16.75 -0.26
C TYR A 65 6.20 16.85 1.28
N LEU A 66 7.40 16.95 1.85
CA LEU A 66 7.64 16.93 3.30
C LEU A 66 8.65 18.05 3.69
N PRO A 67 8.28 19.33 3.59
CA PRO A 67 9.20 20.46 3.75
C PRO A 67 9.71 20.63 5.20
N GLU A 68 8.86 20.34 6.18
CA GLU A 68 9.16 20.40 7.63
C GLU A 68 9.92 19.16 8.14
N GLY A 69 10.40 18.31 7.23
CA GLY A 69 11.12 17.08 7.55
C GLY A 69 10.25 15.83 7.56
N GLY A 70 10.83 14.71 7.98
CA GLY A 70 10.18 13.40 7.88
C GLY A 70 10.30 12.74 6.51
N ILE A 71 11.17 13.25 5.62
CA ILE A 71 11.49 12.71 4.29
C ILE A 71 11.67 11.18 4.31
N GLY A 72 12.31 10.65 5.36
CA GLY A 72 12.49 9.20 5.53
C GLY A 72 11.20 8.38 5.52
N ARG A 73 10.03 8.97 5.85
CA ARG A 73 8.71 8.30 5.76
C ARG A 73 8.28 8.04 4.32
N ALA A 74 8.68 8.91 3.39
CA ALA A 74 8.42 8.72 1.96
C ALA A 74 9.31 7.61 1.36
N ALA A 75 10.46 7.33 1.99
CA ALA A 75 11.35 6.22 1.67
C ALA A 75 11.02 4.91 2.40
N MET A 76 10.05 4.91 3.33
CA MET A 76 9.50 3.67 3.90
C MET A 76 8.55 3.06 2.87
N PRO A 77 8.81 1.84 2.36
CA PRO A 77 8.15 1.30 1.17
C PRO A 77 6.83 0.58 1.50
N ALA A 78 5.99 1.16 2.35
CA ALA A 78 4.69 0.59 2.71
C ALA A 78 3.82 0.33 1.46
N GLY A 79 3.43 -0.93 1.25
CA GLY A 79 2.65 -1.38 0.08
C GLY A 79 3.46 -1.59 -1.20
N VAL A 80 4.77 -1.32 -1.18
CA VAL A 80 5.67 -1.62 -2.30
C VAL A 80 6.09 -3.08 -2.23
N ARG A 81 6.23 -3.71 -3.41
CA ARG A 81 6.75 -5.06 -3.55
C ARG A 81 7.69 -5.19 -4.73
N LEU A 82 8.79 -5.92 -4.54
CA LEU A 82 9.67 -6.34 -5.63
C LEU A 82 9.09 -7.59 -6.27
N THR A 83 8.87 -7.57 -7.58
CA THR A 83 8.21 -8.66 -8.33
C THR A 83 9.09 -9.15 -9.47
N PHE A 84 9.09 -10.46 -9.66
CA PHE A 84 9.77 -11.16 -10.75
C PHE A 84 9.23 -12.60 -10.84
N ARG A 85 9.56 -13.30 -11.92
CA ARG A 85 9.26 -14.73 -12.08
C ARG A 85 10.55 -15.53 -12.13
N THR A 86 10.59 -16.66 -11.44
CA THR A 86 11.73 -17.58 -11.46
C THR A 86 11.32 -19.01 -11.18
N ASP A 87 12.10 -19.97 -11.66
CA ASP A 87 12.04 -21.39 -11.29
C ASP A 87 13.07 -21.80 -10.23
N SER A 88 13.82 -20.84 -9.68
CA SER A 88 14.76 -21.06 -8.58
C SER A 88 14.09 -21.76 -7.40
N GLY A 89 14.80 -22.70 -6.77
CA GLY A 89 14.42 -23.36 -5.53
C GLY A 89 14.84 -22.58 -4.28
N SER A 90 15.75 -21.61 -4.42
CA SER A 90 16.18 -20.73 -3.31
C SER A 90 16.28 -19.25 -3.70
N LEU A 91 16.28 -18.38 -2.70
CA LEU A 91 16.47 -16.95 -2.86
C LEU A 91 17.30 -16.41 -1.70
N VAL A 92 18.36 -15.67 -2.01
CA VAL A 92 19.04 -14.79 -1.04
C VAL A 92 18.75 -13.35 -1.43
N CYS A 93 18.30 -12.54 -0.47
CA CYS A 93 18.18 -11.10 -0.66
C CYS A 93 19.28 -10.42 0.14
N ARG A 94 20.14 -9.66 -0.54
CA ARG A 94 21.12 -8.76 0.08
C ARG A 94 20.53 -7.36 0.10
N TYR A 95 20.55 -6.70 1.24
CA TYR A 95 19.85 -5.44 1.45
C TYR A 95 20.51 -4.57 2.52
N GLN A 96 20.02 -3.34 2.63
CA GLN A 96 20.14 -2.51 3.82
C GLN A 96 18.74 -2.13 4.28
N ALA A 97 18.52 -2.12 5.60
CA ALA A 97 17.28 -1.62 6.18
C ALA A 97 17.58 -0.71 7.36
N ASP A 98 16.92 0.44 7.41
CA ASP A 98 17.04 1.34 8.56
C ASP A 98 16.11 0.88 9.69
N PRO A 99 16.49 1.10 10.97
CA PRO A 99 15.60 0.81 12.07
C PRO A 99 14.28 1.57 11.91
N ALA A 100 13.19 0.95 12.35
CA ALA A 100 11.91 1.64 12.43
C ALA A 100 12.04 2.88 13.33
N PRO A 101 11.33 3.98 13.04
CA PRO A 101 11.35 5.15 13.90
C PRO A 101 10.87 4.77 15.30
N ARG A 102 11.39 5.44 16.33
CA ARG A 102 10.84 5.29 17.68
C ARG A 102 9.43 5.86 17.69
N LEU A 103 8.47 5.04 18.08
CA LEU A 103 7.05 5.39 18.08
C LEU A 103 6.51 5.37 19.51
N THR A 104 5.43 6.10 19.77
CA THR A 104 4.70 5.96 21.03
C THR A 104 4.00 4.60 21.06
N GLY A 105 4.10 3.89 22.19
CA GLY A 105 3.47 2.58 22.39
C GLY A 105 4.26 1.43 21.77
N VAL A 106 3.55 0.50 21.11
CA VAL A 106 4.12 -0.71 20.53
C VAL A 106 5.07 -0.33 19.37
N GLN A 107 6.30 -0.85 19.42
CA GLN A 107 7.29 -0.61 18.37
C GLN A 107 7.03 -1.49 17.15
N GLU A 108 7.33 -0.95 15.98
CA GLU A 108 7.26 -1.68 14.71
C GLU A 108 8.47 -2.60 14.56
N GLN A 109 8.24 -3.78 13.98
CA GLN A 109 9.30 -4.72 13.66
C GLN A 109 9.60 -4.69 12.15
N PRO A 110 10.87 -4.58 11.76
CA PRO A 110 11.27 -4.58 10.35
C PRO A 110 11.06 -5.98 9.76
N ARG A 111 9.97 -6.18 9.03
CA ARG A 111 9.61 -7.47 8.44
C ARG A 111 9.38 -7.34 6.93
N LEU A 112 9.62 -8.43 6.21
CA LEU A 112 9.35 -8.59 4.79
C LEU A 112 8.60 -9.90 4.58
N ASP A 113 7.62 -9.93 3.68
CA ASP A 113 6.96 -11.18 3.32
C ASP A 113 7.41 -11.64 1.93
N VAL A 114 7.65 -12.94 1.79
CA VAL A 114 7.85 -13.62 0.52
C VAL A 114 6.53 -14.26 0.12
N VAL A 115 6.09 -13.99 -1.10
CA VAL A 115 4.83 -14.48 -1.67
C VAL A 115 5.13 -15.18 -2.98
N CYS A 116 4.55 -16.36 -3.20
CA CYS A 116 4.66 -17.12 -4.45
C CYS A 116 3.26 -17.36 -5.04
N ASP A 117 3.03 -16.94 -6.27
CA ASP A 117 1.72 -17.04 -6.96
C ASP A 117 0.56 -16.54 -6.07
N GLY A 118 0.76 -15.37 -5.45
CA GLY A 118 -0.21 -14.74 -4.55
C GLY A 118 -0.36 -15.40 -3.17
N ARG A 119 0.37 -16.49 -2.85
CA ARG A 119 0.34 -17.16 -1.55
C ARG A 119 1.56 -16.79 -0.70
N PRO A 120 1.39 -16.23 0.52
CA PRO A 120 2.51 -15.99 1.42
C PRO A 120 3.20 -17.30 1.78
N VAL A 121 4.52 -17.34 1.64
CA VAL A 121 5.34 -18.53 1.93
C VAL A 121 6.22 -18.35 3.16
N GLU A 122 6.67 -17.12 3.43
CA GLU A 122 7.57 -16.81 4.55
C GLU A 122 7.40 -15.35 4.98
N THR A 123 7.43 -15.09 6.28
CA THR A 123 7.65 -13.76 6.85
C THR A 123 9.05 -13.74 7.43
N VAL A 124 9.90 -12.87 6.90
CA VAL A 124 11.29 -12.70 7.33
C VAL A 124 11.39 -11.50 8.26
N GLU A 125 11.98 -11.69 9.44
CA GLU A 125 12.43 -10.58 10.28
C GLU A 125 13.78 -10.06 9.75
N LEU A 126 13.83 -8.77 9.46
CA LEU A 126 14.99 -8.13 8.85
C LEU A 126 15.94 -7.61 9.93
N THR A 127 17.24 -7.77 9.67
CA THR A 127 18.29 -7.09 10.41
C THR A 127 18.34 -5.63 9.93
N ALA A 128 17.80 -4.70 10.73
CA ALA A 128 17.63 -3.29 10.34
C ALA A 128 18.48 -2.32 11.18
N HIS A 129 19.77 -2.26 10.90
CA HIS A 129 20.74 -1.37 11.57
C HIS A 129 21.35 -0.32 10.62
N GLY A 130 20.80 -0.18 9.41
CA GLY A 130 21.29 0.72 8.36
C GLY A 130 22.48 0.19 7.54
N GLY A 131 23.14 -0.88 8.01
CA GLY A 131 24.24 -1.56 7.31
C GLY A 131 23.77 -2.67 6.38
N ASP A 132 24.75 -3.32 5.74
CA ASP A 132 24.50 -4.45 4.85
C ASP A 132 24.07 -5.70 5.65
N ALA A 133 23.02 -6.34 5.17
CA ALA A 133 22.47 -7.57 5.71
C ALA A 133 22.00 -8.49 4.58
N GLN A 134 21.72 -9.75 4.91
CA GLN A 134 21.08 -10.67 3.99
C GLN A 134 20.16 -11.64 4.71
N PHE A 135 19.15 -12.13 4.01
CA PHE A 135 18.38 -13.29 4.43
C PHE A 135 18.34 -14.31 3.28
N ARG A 136 18.11 -15.58 3.62
CA ARG A 136 17.92 -16.66 2.65
C ARG A 136 16.56 -17.30 2.91
N THR A 137 15.71 -17.31 1.89
CA THR A 137 14.50 -18.14 1.85
C THR A 137 14.90 -19.57 1.53
N VAL A 138 14.51 -20.49 2.40
CA VAL A 138 14.99 -21.89 2.35
C VAL A 138 14.31 -22.69 1.24
N ARG A 139 13.05 -22.37 0.88
CA ARG A 139 12.28 -23.12 -0.13
C ARG A 139 11.38 -22.20 -0.95
N LEU A 140 11.84 -21.86 -2.15
CA LEU A 140 10.96 -21.50 -3.25
C LEU A 140 10.45 -22.78 -3.94
N PRO A 141 9.38 -22.72 -4.75
CA PRO A 141 8.76 -23.92 -5.29
C PRO A 141 9.57 -24.73 -6.32
N GLY A 142 10.70 -24.24 -6.82
CA GLY A 142 11.53 -24.95 -7.81
C GLY A 142 10.84 -25.15 -9.18
N ARG A 143 9.80 -24.37 -9.45
CA ARG A 143 9.07 -24.28 -10.73
C ARG A 143 8.84 -22.81 -11.03
N MET A 144 8.59 -22.47 -12.28
CA MET A 144 8.32 -21.08 -12.66
C MET A 144 7.10 -20.53 -11.91
N VAL A 145 7.34 -19.58 -11.00
CA VAL A 145 6.32 -18.89 -10.20
C VAL A 145 6.56 -17.39 -10.22
N THR A 146 5.51 -16.62 -9.91
CA THR A 146 5.68 -15.19 -9.58
C THR A 146 6.09 -15.07 -8.13
N VAL A 147 7.24 -14.45 -7.87
CA VAL A 147 7.74 -14.12 -6.53
C VAL A 147 7.49 -12.65 -6.27
N GLU A 148 6.89 -12.33 -5.12
CA GLU A 148 6.78 -10.98 -4.61
C GLU A 148 7.48 -10.88 -3.26
N LEU A 149 8.36 -9.89 -3.10
CA LEU A 149 8.93 -9.49 -1.82
C LEU A 149 8.22 -8.23 -1.35
N TRP A 150 7.29 -8.37 -0.40
CA TRP A 150 6.54 -7.25 0.17
C TRP A 150 7.38 -6.55 1.23
N LEU A 151 7.78 -5.32 0.92
CA LEU A 151 8.81 -4.59 1.65
C LEU A 151 8.30 -4.05 3.01
N PRO A 152 9.18 -3.76 3.98
CA PRO A 152 8.79 -3.29 5.30
C PRO A 152 7.96 -2.00 5.27
N THR A 153 6.96 -1.90 6.15
CA THR A 153 6.03 -0.75 6.21
C THR A 153 6.64 0.49 6.91
N TYR A 154 7.53 0.27 7.88
CA TYR A 154 8.09 1.31 8.76
C TYR A 154 9.62 1.41 8.77
N SER A 155 10.30 0.70 7.86
CA SER A 155 11.76 0.79 7.68
C SER A 155 12.08 1.21 6.26
N GLN A 156 13.05 2.11 6.07
CA GLN A 156 13.61 2.31 4.73
C GLN A 156 14.32 1.03 4.30
N PHE A 157 14.20 0.67 3.02
CA PHE A 157 14.77 -0.56 2.48
C PHE A 157 15.54 -0.25 1.19
N ARG A 158 16.76 -0.79 1.09
CA ARG A 158 17.63 -0.62 -0.08
C ARG A 158 18.06 -2.01 -0.55
N LEU A 159 17.67 -2.40 -1.75
CA LEU A 159 18.08 -3.66 -2.36
C LEU A 159 19.54 -3.54 -2.82
N ARG A 160 20.40 -4.48 -2.41
CA ARG A 160 21.77 -4.63 -2.96
C ARG A 160 21.73 -5.54 -4.18
N SER A 161 21.20 -6.75 -4.02
CA SER A 161 21.07 -7.76 -5.05
C SER A 161 20.19 -8.92 -4.57
N LEU A 162 19.67 -9.69 -5.52
CA LEU A 162 19.14 -11.02 -5.25
C LEU A 162 20.17 -12.06 -5.69
N VAL A 163 20.15 -13.24 -5.07
CA VAL A 163 20.88 -14.42 -5.54
C VAL A 163 19.89 -15.58 -5.68
N LEU A 164 19.80 -16.10 -6.89
CA LEU A 164 19.00 -17.26 -7.28
C LEU A 164 19.91 -18.47 -7.54
N ASP A 165 19.32 -19.64 -7.71
CA ASP A 165 20.07 -20.85 -8.09
C ASP A 165 20.73 -20.64 -9.45
N ALA A 166 21.97 -21.13 -9.61
CA ALA A 166 22.69 -21.00 -10.87
C ALA A 166 21.92 -21.66 -12.02
N GLY A 167 21.80 -20.95 -13.14
CA GLY A 167 21.03 -21.41 -14.30
C GLY A 167 19.50 -21.32 -14.19
N ALA A 168 18.96 -20.83 -13.07
CA ALA A 168 17.53 -20.57 -12.93
C ALA A 168 17.04 -19.55 -13.97
N ALA A 169 15.82 -19.74 -14.45
CA ALA A 169 15.12 -18.80 -15.30
C ALA A 169 14.73 -17.56 -14.49
N LEU A 170 14.84 -16.39 -15.12
CA LEU A 170 14.37 -15.12 -14.59
C LEU A 170 13.59 -14.39 -15.67
N ALA A 171 12.39 -13.92 -15.33
CA ALA A 171 11.52 -13.19 -16.24
C ALA A 171 10.72 -12.10 -15.50
N PRO A 172 10.29 -11.02 -16.16
CA PRO A 172 9.43 -10.02 -15.55
C PRO A 172 8.07 -10.60 -15.16
N ASP A 173 7.50 -10.10 -14.07
CA ASP A 173 6.07 -10.20 -13.83
C ASP A 173 5.33 -9.27 -14.82
N THR A 174 4.42 -9.87 -15.58
CA THR A 174 3.66 -9.23 -16.66
C THR A 174 2.19 -9.02 -16.31
N ALA A 175 1.76 -9.35 -15.09
CA ALA A 175 0.37 -9.17 -14.68
C ALA A 175 -0.08 -7.70 -14.85
N VAL A 176 -1.19 -7.50 -15.54
CA VAL A 176 -1.85 -6.20 -15.65
C VAL A 176 -3.04 -6.23 -14.69
N LEU A 177 -2.91 -5.49 -13.59
CA LEU A 177 -3.92 -5.41 -12.54
C LEU A 177 -4.45 -3.98 -12.46
N PRO A 178 -5.73 -3.77 -12.13
CA PRO A 178 -6.25 -2.43 -12.01
C PRO A 178 -5.54 -1.61 -10.94
N ARG A 179 -5.14 -0.40 -11.30
CA ARG A 179 -4.31 0.44 -10.43
C ARG A 179 -5.13 1.11 -9.36
N TRP A 180 -4.74 0.93 -8.11
CA TRP A 180 -5.37 1.53 -6.95
C TRP A 180 -4.39 2.48 -6.24
N VAL A 181 -4.70 3.77 -6.23
CA VAL A 181 -3.95 4.77 -5.46
C VAL A 181 -4.71 5.10 -4.17
N HIS A 182 -4.06 4.90 -3.04
CA HIS A 182 -4.62 5.16 -1.72
C HIS A 182 -3.84 6.24 -0.97
N TYR A 183 -4.52 7.31 -0.56
CA TYR A 183 -3.98 8.33 0.33
C TYR A 183 -4.47 8.14 1.77
N GLY A 184 -3.59 8.29 2.75
CA GLY A 184 -3.97 8.07 4.14
C GLY A 184 -2.88 8.40 5.16
N SER A 185 -3.20 8.12 6.43
CA SER A 185 -2.32 8.37 7.57
C SER A 185 -1.49 7.13 7.94
N SER A 186 -0.96 7.10 9.17
CA SER A 186 -0.30 5.93 9.76
C SER A 186 -1.19 4.69 9.82
N ILE A 187 -2.51 4.88 9.92
CA ILE A 187 -3.52 3.80 9.89
C ILE A 187 -3.43 3.06 8.55
N SER A 188 -3.36 3.83 7.45
CA SER A 188 -3.20 3.32 6.09
C SER A 188 -1.77 2.91 5.76
N GLN A 189 -0.76 3.43 6.46
CA GLN A 189 0.63 3.01 6.28
C GLN A 189 0.86 1.58 6.80
N GLY A 190 -0.03 1.08 7.66
CA GLY A 190 0.03 -0.29 8.19
C GLY A 190 0.60 -0.40 9.60
N ARG A 191 0.51 0.67 10.41
CA ARG A 191 0.89 0.63 11.83
C ARG A 191 0.13 -0.49 12.55
N GLY A 192 0.84 -1.36 13.28
CA GLY A 192 0.23 -2.49 14.00
C GLY A 192 0.02 -3.74 13.15
N ALA A 193 0.36 -3.71 11.86
CA ALA A 193 0.21 -4.86 10.99
C ALA A 193 1.22 -5.95 11.38
N PRO A 194 0.81 -7.23 11.44
CA PRO A 194 1.72 -8.32 11.82
C PRO A 194 2.87 -8.58 10.83
N SER A 195 2.68 -8.18 9.57
CA SER A 195 3.67 -8.19 8.48
C SER A 195 3.16 -7.36 7.29
N PRO A 196 4.01 -6.98 6.32
CA PRO A 196 3.60 -6.16 5.17
C PRO A 196 2.37 -6.65 4.39
N VAL A 197 2.26 -7.94 4.05
CA VAL A 197 1.10 -8.50 3.32
C VAL A 197 -0.19 -8.54 4.14
N ARG A 198 -0.06 -8.34 5.47
CA ARG A 198 -1.16 -8.33 6.44
C ARG A 198 -1.56 -6.93 6.87
N ALA A 199 -0.95 -5.88 6.30
CA ALA A 199 -1.48 -4.53 6.40
C ALA A 199 -2.82 -4.44 5.64
N TRP A 200 -3.78 -3.68 6.16
CA TRP A 200 -5.13 -3.68 5.59
C TRP A 200 -5.20 -3.26 4.11
N PRO A 201 -4.40 -2.30 3.59
CA PRO A 201 -4.42 -2.00 2.17
C PRO A 201 -3.84 -3.14 1.34
N ALA A 202 -2.80 -3.82 1.82
CA ALA A 202 -2.23 -4.98 1.14
C ALA A 202 -3.24 -6.14 1.08
N LEU A 203 -3.97 -6.37 2.18
CA LEU A 203 -5.06 -7.35 2.22
C LEU A 203 -6.16 -7.04 1.22
N VAL A 204 -6.63 -5.78 1.16
CA VAL A 204 -7.64 -5.35 0.18
C VAL A 204 -7.13 -5.53 -1.25
N ALA A 205 -5.91 -5.08 -1.53
CA ALA A 205 -5.32 -5.14 -2.87
C ALA A 205 -5.21 -6.58 -3.37
N ARG A 206 -4.70 -7.48 -2.52
CA ARG A 206 -4.57 -8.90 -2.85
C ARG A 206 -5.92 -9.59 -3.00
N SER A 207 -6.89 -9.27 -2.17
CA SER A 207 -8.23 -9.84 -2.28
C SER A 207 -8.97 -9.36 -3.53
N ALA A 208 -8.84 -8.09 -3.89
CA ALA A 208 -9.53 -7.49 -5.04
C ALA A 208 -8.72 -7.53 -6.35
N GLY A 209 -7.52 -8.11 -6.37
CA GLY A 209 -6.65 -8.16 -7.54
C GLY A 209 -6.22 -6.77 -8.04
N LEU A 210 -5.92 -5.84 -7.12
CA LEU A 210 -5.53 -4.46 -7.42
C LEU A 210 -4.02 -4.27 -7.34
N ASP A 211 -3.46 -3.41 -8.21
CA ASP A 211 -2.09 -2.91 -8.09
C ASP A 211 -2.04 -1.68 -7.17
N LEU A 212 -1.74 -1.91 -5.90
CA LEU A 212 -1.68 -0.86 -4.88
C LEU A 212 -0.46 0.06 -5.06
N THR A 213 -0.72 1.36 -5.09
CA THR A 213 0.24 2.43 -4.77
C THR A 213 -0.25 3.17 -3.52
N SER A 214 0.46 2.99 -2.40
CA SER A 214 0.10 3.61 -1.13
C SER A 214 0.85 4.93 -0.93
N LEU A 215 0.12 6.05 -0.92
CA LEU A 215 0.62 7.36 -0.52
C LEU A 215 0.37 7.64 0.97
N ALA A 216 0.17 6.58 1.76
CA ALA A 216 -0.13 6.71 3.18
C ALA A 216 1.11 7.04 4.01
N MET A 217 1.19 8.25 4.56
CA MET A 217 2.35 8.70 5.32
C MET A 217 1.89 9.21 6.69
N GLY A 218 2.34 8.54 7.74
CA GLY A 218 2.04 8.95 9.12
C GLY A 218 2.43 10.40 9.38
N ALA A 219 1.52 11.14 10.01
CA ALA A 219 1.62 12.58 10.27
C ALA A 219 1.65 13.48 9.01
N ALA A 220 1.44 12.92 7.82
CA ALA A 220 1.42 13.65 6.55
C ALA A 220 0.13 13.39 5.75
N CYS A 221 -0.98 13.11 6.44
CA CYS A 221 -2.33 13.04 5.86
C CYS A 221 -3.13 14.32 6.16
N CYS A 222 -2.66 15.45 5.64
CA CYS A 222 -3.20 16.78 5.91
C CYS A 222 -3.65 17.51 4.63
N LEU A 223 -4.06 16.78 3.58
CA LEU A 223 -4.55 17.35 2.32
C LEU A 223 -3.52 18.24 1.59
N GLN A 224 -2.24 17.86 1.65
CA GLN A 224 -1.18 18.65 1.04
C GLN A 224 -1.38 18.76 -0.48
N PRO A 225 -1.27 19.97 -1.06
CA PRO A 225 -1.41 20.17 -2.50
C PRO A 225 -0.43 19.33 -3.34
N MET A 226 0.80 19.15 -2.87
CA MET A 226 1.78 18.30 -3.56
C MET A 226 1.34 16.84 -3.63
N THR A 227 0.70 16.30 -2.58
CA THR A 227 0.14 14.95 -2.62
C THR A 227 -1.06 14.86 -3.54
N ALA A 228 -1.91 15.89 -3.63
CA ALA A 228 -3.01 15.94 -4.59
C ALA A 228 -2.48 15.92 -6.04
N ARG A 229 -1.45 16.72 -6.34
CA ARG A 229 -0.76 16.70 -7.65
C ARG A 229 -0.13 15.35 -7.95
N LEU A 230 0.45 14.69 -6.94
CA LEU A 230 0.97 13.34 -7.10
C LEU A 230 -0.14 12.36 -7.50
N MET A 231 -1.25 12.37 -6.77
CA MET A 231 -2.41 11.52 -7.06
C MET A 231 -3.00 11.80 -8.42
N ARG A 232 -3.03 13.07 -8.86
CA ARG A 232 -3.44 13.49 -10.20
C ARG A 232 -2.55 12.92 -11.30
N ASP A 233 -1.25 12.82 -11.04
CA ASP A 233 -0.25 12.44 -12.05
C ASP A 233 0.02 10.93 -12.09
N LEU A 234 -0.32 10.21 -11.01
CA LEU A 234 -0.26 8.75 -10.96
C LEU A 234 -1.44 8.14 -11.70
N PRO A 235 -1.21 7.13 -12.54
CA PRO A 235 -2.31 6.51 -13.23
C PRO A 235 -3.10 5.59 -12.28
N ALA A 236 -4.42 5.72 -12.31
CA ALA A 236 -5.32 5.06 -11.37
C ALA A 236 -6.65 4.68 -12.04
N GLU A 237 -7.14 3.49 -11.71
CA GLU A 237 -8.50 3.03 -12.03
C GLU A 237 -9.39 3.02 -10.77
N LEU A 238 -8.77 3.12 -9.59
CA LEU A 238 -9.45 3.38 -8.32
C LEU A 238 -8.64 4.39 -7.50
N LEU A 239 -9.31 5.45 -7.05
CA LEU A 239 -8.75 6.43 -6.14
C LEU A 239 -9.46 6.32 -4.79
N THR A 240 -8.70 6.36 -3.69
CA THR A 240 -9.29 6.39 -2.35
C THR A 240 -8.48 7.29 -1.42
N ALA A 241 -9.14 7.94 -0.47
CA ALA A 241 -8.45 8.62 0.61
C ALA A 241 -9.11 8.36 1.97
N CYS A 242 -8.29 8.16 3.01
CA CYS A 242 -8.73 8.11 4.40
C CYS A 242 -8.21 9.35 5.15
N VAL A 243 -9.09 10.30 5.45
CA VAL A 243 -8.71 11.62 5.97
C VAL A 243 -9.36 11.91 7.33
N GLY A 244 -8.67 12.70 8.14
CA GLY A 244 -9.26 13.33 9.32
C GLY A 244 -8.37 13.32 10.56
N ILE A 245 -7.88 12.16 11.00
CA ILE A 245 -7.18 12.07 12.29
C ILE A 245 -5.92 12.96 12.37
N ASN A 246 -5.13 13.06 11.30
CA ASN A 246 -3.96 13.95 11.29
C ASN A 246 -4.35 15.43 11.24
N VAL A 247 -5.46 15.78 10.58
CA VAL A 247 -6.00 17.15 10.62
C VAL A 247 -6.39 17.52 12.05
N GLN A 248 -7.09 16.64 12.76
CA GLN A 248 -7.47 16.84 14.15
C GLN A 248 -6.26 16.94 15.07
N SER A 249 -5.39 15.93 15.03
CA SER A 249 -4.33 15.77 16.03
C SER A 249 -3.19 16.77 15.84
N LEU A 250 -2.91 17.20 14.61
CA LEU A 250 -1.87 18.18 14.31
C LEU A 250 -2.41 19.61 14.22
N GLY A 251 -3.73 19.80 14.17
CA GLY A 251 -4.34 21.11 13.95
C GLY A 251 -3.90 21.74 12.64
N SER A 252 -3.84 20.96 11.56
CA SER A 252 -3.29 21.46 10.28
C SER A 252 -4.22 22.46 9.57
N HIS A 253 -5.51 22.44 9.90
CA HIS A 253 -6.53 23.31 9.29
C HIS A 253 -7.52 23.79 10.34
N SER A 254 -7.96 25.05 10.22
CA SER A 254 -9.18 25.53 10.89
C SER A 254 -10.42 24.93 10.22
N PRO A 255 -11.62 25.03 10.84
CA PRO A 255 -12.84 24.46 10.25
C PRO A 255 -13.11 24.89 8.80
N GLY A 256 -13.06 26.20 8.51
CA GLY A 256 -13.28 26.69 7.14
C GLY A 256 -12.15 26.33 6.18
N ALA A 257 -10.90 26.29 6.67
CA ALA A 257 -9.75 25.91 5.84
C ALA A 257 -9.78 24.42 5.47
N PHE A 258 -10.32 23.55 6.33
CA PHE A 258 -10.43 22.12 6.05
C PHE A 258 -11.36 21.84 4.87
N ASP A 259 -12.55 22.44 4.86
CA ASP A 259 -13.52 22.25 3.78
C ASP A 259 -12.92 22.71 2.44
N ALA A 260 -12.32 23.90 2.41
CA ALA A 260 -11.67 24.45 1.22
C ALA A 260 -10.48 23.59 0.74
N ALA A 261 -9.64 23.10 1.66
CA ALA A 261 -8.52 22.23 1.33
C ALA A 261 -8.99 20.88 0.75
N LEU A 262 -10.05 20.30 1.31
CA LEU A 262 -10.60 19.03 0.81
C LEU A 262 -11.22 19.20 -0.59
N ILE A 263 -11.96 20.30 -0.81
CA ILE A 263 -12.49 20.68 -2.12
C ILE A 263 -11.33 20.83 -3.13
N GLY A 264 -10.31 21.61 -2.78
CA GLY A 264 -9.15 21.83 -3.63
C GLY A 264 -8.38 20.55 -3.93
N PHE A 265 -8.22 19.67 -2.94
CA PHE A 265 -7.58 18.36 -3.09
C PHE A 265 -8.32 17.51 -4.13
N VAL A 266 -9.65 17.36 -3.98
CA VAL A 266 -10.46 16.57 -4.94
C VAL A 266 -10.41 17.19 -6.33
N ARG A 267 -10.62 18.50 -6.45
CA ARG A 267 -10.59 19.20 -7.75
C ARG A 267 -9.24 19.04 -8.45
N THR A 268 -8.13 19.12 -7.72
CA THR A 268 -6.79 18.89 -8.27
C THR A 268 -6.64 17.47 -8.83
N VAL A 269 -7.11 16.45 -8.10
CA VAL A 269 -7.06 15.05 -8.60
C VAL A 269 -7.94 14.89 -9.85
N ARG A 270 -9.12 15.52 -9.86
CA ARG A 270 -10.06 15.49 -11.00
C ARG A 270 -9.52 16.10 -12.29
N GLU A 271 -8.49 16.95 -12.25
CA GLU A 271 -7.86 17.52 -13.45
C GLU A 271 -7.37 16.46 -14.44
N ARG A 272 -7.00 15.26 -13.96
CA ARG A 272 -6.56 14.12 -14.82
C ARG A 272 -7.35 12.84 -14.59
N HIS A 273 -8.30 12.86 -13.65
CA HIS A 273 -9.17 11.74 -13.32
C HIS A 273 -10.64 12.18 -13.31
N PRO A 274 -11.20 12.69 -14.41
CA PRO A 274 -12.58 13.19 -14.44
C PRO A 274 -13.59 12.10 -14.05
N ASP A 275 -13.40 10.87 -14.54
CA ASP A 275 -14.37 9.78 -14.41
C ASP A 275 -13.87 8.59 -13.57
N THR A 276 -12.65 8.66 -13.01
CA THR A 276 -12.12 7.57 -12.17
C THR A 276 -12.92 7.49 -10.87
N PRO A 277 -13.38 6.31 -10.42
CA PRO A 277 -14.02 6.17 -9.11
C PRO A 277 -13.13 6.72 -7.99
N PHE A 278 -13.64 7.70 -7.23
CA PHE A 278 -12.90 8.31 -6.12
C PHE A 278 -13.71 8.19 -4.82
N VAL A 279 -13.20 7.42 -3.86
CA VAL A 279 -13.86 7.19 -2.58
C VAL A 279 -13.13 7.93 -1.45
N LEU A 280 -13.82 8.89 -0.84
CA LEU A 280 -13.37 9.55 0.38
C LEU A 280 -13.97 8.84 1.60
N MET A 281 -13.10 8.25 2.42
CA MET A 281 -13.43 7.68 3.70
C MET A 281 -13.06 8.64 4.82
N SER A 282 -14.03 8.96 5.68
CA SER A 282 -13.73 9.69 6.92
C SER A 282 -12.90 8.81 7.86
N THR A 283 -12.09 9.40 8.75
CA THR A 283 -11.31 8.60 9.71
C THR A 283 -12.17 7.64 10.53
N ILE A 284 -11.57 6.51 10.92
CA ILE A 284 -12.17 5.50 11.80
C ILE A 284 -12.37 6.04 13.22
N VAL A 285 -12.96 5.23 14.11
CA VAL A 285 -13.12 5.59 15.53
C VAL A 285 -11.76 5.94 16.15
N ALA A 286 -11.73 6.96 16.99
CA ALA A 286 -10.58 7.35 17.79
C ALA A 286 -11.08 7.57 19.23
N PRO A 287 -11.27 6.49 20.02
CA PRO A 287 -12.08 6.51 21.25
C PRO A 287 -11.62 7.57 22.27
N ASP A 288 -10.33 7.87 22.31
CA ASP A 288 -9.75 8.85 23.23
C ASP A 288 -9.84 10.31 22.71
N ARG A 289 -10.38 10.51 21.50
CA ARG A 289 -10.36 11.80 20.77
C ARG A 289 -11.67 12.20 20.11
N GLU A 290 -12.71 11.36 20.14
CA GLU A 290 -13.99 11.58 19.45
C GLU A 290 -14.51 13.01 19.64
N THR A 291 -14.62 13.45 20.90
CA THR A 291 -15.12 14.78 21.31
C THR A 291 -14.02 15.76 21.73
N LEU A 292 -12.76 15.33 21.71
CA LEU A 292 -11.63 16.18 22.08
C LEU A 292 -11.36 17.20 20.98
N ARG A 293 -11.36 18.49 21.35
CA ARG A 293 -10.97 19.56 20.43
C ARG A 293 -9.45 19.50 20.20
N GLY A 294 -9.05 19.37 18.94
CA GLY A 294 -7.65 19.47 18.52
C GLY A 294 -7.14 20.92 18.60
N PRO A 295 -5.87 21.17 18.22
CA PRO A 295 -5.26 22.49 18.33
C PRO A 295 -6.00 23.61 17.58
N THR A 296 -6.73 23.28 16.51
CA THR A 296 -7.55 24.23 15.72
C THR A 296 -9.04 24.21 16.09
N GLY A 297 -9.38 23.58 17.21
CA GLY A 297 -10.73 23.59 17.77
C GLY A 297 -11.68 22.53 17.21
N MET A 298 -11.30 21.78 16.17
CA MET A 298 -12.14 20.70 15.63
C MET A 298 -12.02 19.39 16.41
N THR A 299 -13.13 18.70 16.58
CA THR A 299 -13.23 17.32 17.06
C THR A 299 -13.14 16.32 15.90
N VAL A 300 -12.90 15.04 16.21
CA VAL A 300 -12.91 13.98 15.18
C VAL A 300 -14.31 13.81 14.58
N GLU A 301 -15.36 13.95 15.41
CA GLU A 301 -16.75 13.90 14.96
C GLU A 301 -17.09 15.01 13.96
N GLU A 302 -16.70 16.26 14.26
CA GLU A 302 -16.90 17.40 13.36
C GLU A 302 -16.17 17.19 12.03
N ILE A 303 -14.94 16.63 12.04
CA ILE A 303 -14.18 16.34 10.82
C ILE A 303 -14.85 15.25 9.97
N ARG A 304 -15.41 14.20 10.60
CA ARG A 304 -16.17 13.19 9.84
C ARG A 304 -17.41 13.79 9.18
N ALA A 305 -18.16 14.62 9.92
CA ALA A 305 -19.33 15.30 9.38
C ALA A 305 -18.97 16.20 8.19
N ARG A 306 -17.94 17.03 8.35
CA ARG A 306 -17.44 17.92 7.28
C ARG A 306 -16.96 17.16 6.05
N THR A 307 -16.25 16.04 6.23
CA THR A 307 -15.80 15.19 5.12
C THR A 307 -16.98 14.71 4.27
N ARG A 308 -18.05 14.21 4.92
CA ARG A 308 -19.29 13.82 4.24
C ARG A 308 -19.95 15.00 3.53
N ASP A 309 -20.06 16.13 4.21
CA ASP A 309 -20.76 17.31 3.68
C ASP A 309 -20.03 17.90 2.46
N VAL A 310 -18.69 17.90 2.45
CA VAL A 310 -17.88 18.27 1.28
C VAL A 310 -18.09 17.30 0.11
N VAL A 311 -18.16 15.98 0.37
CA VAL A 311 -18.48 15.01 -0.70
C VAL A 311 -19.86 15.28 -1.28
N HIS A 312 -20.88 15.52 -0.44
CA HIS A 312 -22.22 15.85 -0.90
C HIS A 312 -22.23 17.15 -1.72
N LEU A 313 -21.49 18.17 -1.27
CA LEU A 313 -21.35 19.44 -1.97
C LEU A 313 -20.74 19.23 -3.36
N LEU A 314 -19.61 18.51 -3.47
CA LEU A 314 -18.95 18.26 -4.76
C LEU A 314 -19.83 17.44 -5.72
N ARG A 315 -20.56 16.44 -5.20
CA ARG A 315 -21.54 15.67 -5.98
C ARG A 315 -22.68 16.54 -6.50
N ALA A 316 -23.23 17.43 -5.65
CA ALA A 316 -24.25 18.39 -6.06
C ALA A 316 -23.75 19.37 -7.14
N HIS A 317 -22.42 19.53 -7.26
CA HIS A 317 -21.73 20.31 -8.29
C HIS A 317 -21.10 19.43 -9.39
N GLY A 318 -21.69 18.26 -9.65
CA GLY A 318 -21.43 17.46 -10.87
C GLY A 318 -20.41 16.33 -10.74
N ASP A 319 -19.73 16.15 -9.60
CA ASP A 319 -18.79 15.02 -9.43
C ASP A 319 -19.56 13.73 -9.10
N VAL A 320 -20.16 13.11 -10.11
CA VAL A 320 -20.98 11.90 -9.96
C VAL A 320 -20.16 10.66 -9.63
N GLU A 321 -18.83 10.69 -9.71
CA GLU A 321 -17.91 9.58 -9.43
C GLU A 321 -17.25 9.66 -8.03
N LEU A 322 -17.49 10.74 -7.28
CA LEU A 322 -17.03 10.88 -5.90
C LEU A 322 -17.99 10.16 -4.94
N ARG A 323 -17.50 9.25 -4.09
CA ARG A 323 -18.29 8.53 -3.08
C ARG A 323 -17.77 8.83 -1.68
N HIS A 324 -18.66 8.74 -0.69
CA HIS A 324 -18.29 8.82 0.73
C HIS A 324 -18.44 7.44 1.40
N ILE A 325 -17.47 7.08 2.24
CA ILE A 325 -17.59 5.98 3.21
C ILE A 325 -17.44 6.59 4.62
N ASN A 326 -18.40 6.31 5.50
CA ASN A 326 -18.25 6.61 6.92
C ASN A 326 -17.24 5.63 7.53
N GLY A 327 -16.12 6.15 8.05
CA GLY A 327 -15.06 5.34 8.66
C GLY A 327 -15.54 4.47 9.83
N LEU A 328 -16.61 4.90 10.53
CA LEU A 328 -17.20 4.13 11.63
C LEU A 328 -17.90 2.84 11.15
N ASP A 329 -18.33 2.78 9.89
CA ASP A 329 -18.92 1.56 9.32
C ASP A 329 -17.84 0.51 8.98
N VAL A 330 -16.59 0.97 8.81
CA VAL A 330 -15.44 0.12 8.52
C VAL A 330 -14.74 -0.32 9.80
N PHE A 331 -14.48 0.59 10.72
CA PHE A 331 -13.86 0.32 12.01
C PHE A 331 -14.41 1.31 13.05
N GLY A 332 -15.47 0.88 13.74
CA GLY A 332 -16.26 1.70 14.65
C GLY A 332 -16.03 1.36 16.12
N PRO A 333 -16.86 1.91 17.03
CA PRO A 333 -16.73 1.69 18.47
C PRO A 333 -16.69 0.21 18.90
N ARG A 334 -17.34 -0.68 18.14
CA ARG A 334 -17.34 -2.14 18.39
C ARG A 334 -15.96 -2.78 18.17
N GLU A 335 -15.10 -2.16 17.37
CA GLU A 335 -13.77 -2.66 17.04
C GLU A 335 -12.66 -2.04 17.90
N VAL A 336 -12.98 -1.17 18.86
CA VAL A 336 -12.00 -0.61 19.81
C VAL A 336 -11.16 -1.70 20.51
N PRO A 337 -11.69 -2.87 20.92
CA PRO A 337 -10.88 -3.95 21.48
C PRO A 337 -9.83 -4.54 20.52
N LEU A 338 -9.92 -4.25 19.22
CA LEU A 338 -9.00 -4.72 18.18
C LEU A 338 -7.91 -3.69 17.85
N MET A 339 -7.80 -2.61 18.61
CA MET A 339 -6.78 -1.58 18.41
C MET A 339 -5.42 -2.00 18.97
N LEU A 340 -4.35 -1.42 18.42
CA LEU A 340 -2.97 -1.70 18.77
C LEU A 340 -2.61 -1.11 20.14
N GLU A 341 -2.99 0.13 20.39
CA GLU A 341 -2.59 0.82 21.61
C GLU A 341 -3.37 0.27 22.82
N PRO A 342 -2.69 0.07 23.96
CA PRO A 342 -3.35 -0.26 25.21
C PRO A 342 -4.22 0.91 25.71
N PRO A 343 -5.21 0.64 26.59
CA PRO A 343 -5.91 1.69 27.32
C PRO A 343 -4.92 2.63 28.04
N GLY A 344 -5.19 3.94 27.98
CA GLY A 344 -4.32 4.98 28.57
C GLY A 344 -3.31 5.59 27.58
N LEU A 345 -3.19 5.05 26.37
CA LEU A 345 -2.58 5.72 25.22
C LEU A 345 -3.66 6.12 24.21
N ASP A 346 -3.34 7.07 23.33
CA ASP A 346 -4.21 7.44 22.21
C ASP A 346 -4.42 6.24 21.28
N ARG A 347 -5.58 5.59 21.37
CA ARG A 347 -5.93 4.46 20.51
C ARG A 347 -6.39 4.95 19.16
N LEU A 348 -5.61 4.62 18.13
CA LEU A 348 -5.79 5.11 16.78
C LEU A 348 -5.63 4.03 15.73
N HIS A 349 -4.80 3.02 16.01
CA HIS A 349 -4.38 2.07 14.99
C HIS A 349 -5.05 0.72 15.19
N PRO A 350 -5.55 0.07 14.12
CA PRO A 350 -5.90 -1.34 14.18
C PRO A 350 -4.68 -2.16 14.63
N GLY A 351 -4.89 -3.09 15.55
CA GLY A 351 -3.87 -4.05 15.94
C GLY A 351 -3.80 -5.24 14.96
N PRO A 352 -2.99 -6.25 15.30
CA PRO A 352 -2.81 -7.47 14.53
C PRO A 352 -4.10 -8.12 14.00
N THR A 353 -5.11 -8.24 14.86
CA THR A 353 -6.43 -8.83 14.54
C THR A 353 -7.41 -7.82 13.97
N GLY A 354 -7.16 -6.51 14.15
CA GLY A 354 -7.96 -5.43 13.60
C GLY A 354 -7.75 -5.23 12.10
N HIS A 355 -6.53 -5.44 11.58
CA HIS A 355 -6.22 -5.26 10.16
C HIS A 355 -7.08 -6.13 9.21
N PRO A 356 -7.27 -7.44 9.44
CA PRO A 356 -8.18 -8.25 8.63
C PRO A 356 -9.64 -7.79 8.67
N VAL A 357 -10.13 -7.39 9.85
CA VAL A 357 -11.50 -6.87 10.01
C VAL A 357 -11.68 -5.57 9.23
N PHE A 358 -10.70 -4.66 9.34
CA PHE A 358 -10.67 -3.42 8.57
C PHE A 358 -10.71 -3.73 7.07
N ALA A 359 -9.80 -4.57 6.58
CA ALA A 359 -9.70 -4.91 5.16
C ALA A 359 -11.01 -5.48 4.61
N GLN A 360 -11.61 -6.44 5.32
CA GLN A 360 -12.87 -7.07 4.93
C GLN A 360 -14.01 -6.05 4.86
N ARG A 361 -14.15 -5.20 5.89
CA ARG A 361 -15.23 -4.22 5.95
C ARG A 361 -15.05 -3.08 4.97
N PHE A 362 -13.81 -2.63 4.76
CA PHE A 362 -13.49 -1.63 3.75
C PHE A 362 -13.82 -2.14 2.35
N LEU A 363 -13.41 -3.38 2.01
CA LEU A 363 -13.75 -3.99 0.73
C LEU A 363 -15.27 -4.17 0.56
N GLY A 364 -15.98 -4.57 1.62
CA GLY A 364 -17.44 -4.61 1.62
C GLY A 364 -18.08 -3.23 1.41
N ALA A 365 -17.53 -2.18 2.00
CA ALA A 365 -17.99 -0.81 1.81
C ALA A 365 -17.72 -0.30 0.39
N LEU A 366 -16.55 -0.58 -0.18
CA LEU A 366 -16.23 -0.28 -1.58
C LEU A 366 -17.24 -0.91 -2.53
N ARG A 367 -17.55 -2.21 -2.35
CA ARG A 367 -18.57 -2.90 -3.16
C ARG A 367 -19.95 -2.26 -3.04
N ARG A 368 -20.35 -1.79 -1.86
CA ARG A 368 -21.63 -1.11 -1.67
C ARG A 368 -21.71 0.24 -2.39
N VAL A 369 -20.63 1.03 -2.37
CA VAL A 369 -20.66 2.39 -2.93
C VAL A 369 -20.29 2.45 -4.43
N LEU A 370 -19.58 1.44 -4.93
CA LEU A 370 -19.17 1.35 -6.34
C LEU A 370 -19.98 0.33 -7.15
N GLY A 371 -20.57 -0.69 -6.52
CA GLY A 371 -21.27 -1.77 -7.23
C GLY A 371 -20.34 -2.47 -8.23
N ASP A 372 -20.83 -2.61 -9.46
CA ASP A 372 -20.08 -3.17 -10.60
C ASP A 372 -18.91 -2.26 -11.06
N GLY A 373 -18.85 -1.02 -10.56
CA GLY A 373 -17.76 -0.07 -10.82
C GLY A 373 -16.49 -0.30 -10.00
N LEU A 374 -16.41 -1.35 -9.16
CA LEU A 374 -15.17 -1.71 -8.46
C LEU A 374 -14.23 -2.49 -9.41
N PRO A 375 -13.05 -1.97 -9.75
CA PRO A 375 -12.10 -2.71 -10.60
C PRO A 375 -11.62 -4.00 -9.92
N GLY A 376 -11.36 -5.06 -10.72
CA GLY A 376 -10.76 -6.30 -10.24
C GLY A 376 -11.71 -7.32 -9.57
N ALA A 377 -13.02 -7.05 -9.56
CA ALA A 377 -14.02 -7.91 -8.91
C ALA A 377 -14.12 -9.34 -9.47
N SER A 378 -13.55 -9.63 -10.65
CA SER A 378 -13.65 -10.93 -11.32
C SER A 378 -12.78 -12.06 -10.71
N LEU A 379 -11.91 -11.77 -9.73
CA LEU A 379 -10.94 -12.74 -9.17
C LEU A 379 -11.32 -13.30 -7.77
N LEU A 380 -12.53 -13.03 -7.30
CA LEU A 380 -12.92 -13.16 -5.89
C LEU A 380 -13.52 -14.53 -5.53
N ASN A 381 -12.71 -15.50 -5.08
CA ASN A 381 -13.23 -16.69 -4.38
C ASN A 381 -12.39 -17.21 -3.19
N ALA A 382 -11.38 -16.46 -2.71
CA ALA A 382 -10.62 -16.86 -1.52
C ALA A 382 -11.02 -16.01 -0.29
N PRO A 383 -11.67 -16.59 0.74
CA PRO A 383 -11.87 -15.91 2.02
C PRO A 383 -10.53 -15.59 2.69
N PHE A 384 -10.50 -14.56 3.54
CA PHE A 384 -9.36 -14.26 4.41
C PHE A 384 -9.15 -15.45 5.37
N THR A 385 -8.31 -16.43 5.01
CA THR A 385 -7.95 -17.48 5.95
C THR A 385 -7.08 -16.87 7.04
N SER A 386 -7.63 -16.74 8.24
CA SER A 386 -6.86 -16.55 9.46
C SER A 386 -5.94 -17.76 9.61
N GLY A 387 -4.69 -17.63 9.19
CA GLY A 387 -3.66 -18.62 9.50
C GLY A 387 -3.58 -18.76 11.01
N SER A 388 -3.96 -19.94 11.52
CA SER A 388 -3.79 -20.35 12.90
C SER A 388 -2.30 -20.29 13.25
N CYS A 389 -1.85 -19.19 13.87
CA CYS A 389 -0.68 -19.22 14.72
C CYS A 389 -1.07 -19.93 16.02
N ALA A 390 -0.93 -21.25 16.04
CA ALA A 390 -0.84 -21.96 17.31
C ALA A 390 0.44 -21.46 18.00
N ALA A 391 0.28 -20.82 19.16
CA ALA A 391 1.41 -20.47 20.03
C ALA A 391 2.17 -21.76 20.40
N PRO A 392 3.51 -21.78 20.39
CA PRO A 392 4.25 -22.93 20.88
C PRO A 392 3.96 -23.14 22.37
N PRO A 393 3.88 -24.39 22.85
CA PRO A 393 3.59 -24.66 24.25
C PRO A 393 4.71 -24.12 25.14
N ILE A 394 4.30 -23.38 26.17
CA ILE A 394 5.18 -22.93 27.25
C ILE A 394 5.74 -24.17 27.94
N ARG A 395 7.04 -24.45 27.76
CA ARG A 395 7.76 -25.36 28.65
C ARG A 395 7.87 -24.65 30.00
N GLN A 396 7.13 -25.14 30.99
CA GLN A 396 7.43 -24.85 32.39
C GLN A 396 8.81 -25.42 32.69
N LEU A 397 9.73 -24.54 33.10
CA LEU A 397 10.97 -24.93 33.74
C LEU A 397 10.65 -25.27 35.20
N SER A 398 10.92 -26.51 35.59
CA SER A 398 11.19 -26.94 36.97
C SER A 398 12.65 -27.34 37.06
#